data_AF-H9C6I5-F1
#
_entry.id   AF-H9C6I5-F1
#
_cell.length_a   1.000
_cell.length_b   1.000
_cell.length_c   1.000
_cell.angle_alpha   90.00
_cell.angle_beta   90.00
_cell.angle_gamma   90.00
#
_symmetry.space_group_name_H-M   'P 1'
#
loop_
_entity.id
_entity.type
_entity.pdbx_description
1 polymer ?
#
loop_
_entity_poly.entity_id
_entity_poly.type
_entity_poly.pdbx_seq_one_letter_code
_entity_poly.pdbx_strand_id
1 'polypeptide(L)' 'MANSNDSTFTCRADKELIEAFKKIAKDNNRTASQLVRDYMLAYVKKNGQGKLDLD' A
#
# COMPACT_ATOMS: atom_id res chain seq x y z
N MET A 1 6.47 -24.75 -4.09
CA MET A 1 7.09 -24.08 -2.94
C MET A 1 6.73 -22.61 -3.01
N ALA A 2 5.72 -22.15 -2.28
CA ALA A 2 5.32 -20.74 -2.27
C ALA A 2 5.93 -20.09 -1.04
N ASN A 3 6.98 -19.31 -1.23
CA ASN A 3 7.61 -18.52 -0.17
C ASN A 3 6.78 -17.24 0.02
N SER A 4 5.53 -17.37 0.48
CA SER A 4 4.59 -16.26 0.65
C SER A 4 4.76 -15.64 2.03
N ASN A 5 5.79 -14.80 2.20
CA ASN A 5 5.96 -13.96 3.39
C ASN A 5 4.95 -12.78 3.41
N ASP A 6 3.73 -13.04 2.94
CA ASP A 6 2.66 -12.05 2.86
C ASP A 6 2.07 -11.84 4.26
N SER A 7 2.13 -10.60 4.75
CA SER A 7 1.54 -10.19 6.03
C SER A 7 0.45 -9.15 5.81
N THR A 8 -0.58 -9.17 6.65
CA THR A 8 -1.69 -8.21 6.58
C THR A 8 -1.38 -6.95 7.38
N PHE A 9 -1.59 -5.78 6.77
CA PHE A 9 -1.51 -4.48 7.44
C PHE A 9 -2.92 -3.92 7.66
N THR A 10 -3.30 -3.73 8.92
CA THR A 10 -4.59 -3.14 9.31
C THR A 10 -4.35 -1.76 9.91
N CYS A 11 -4.91 -0.72 9.29
CA CYS A 11 -4.85 0.65 9.80
C CYS A 11 -6.26 1.20 10.04
N ARG A 12 -6.41 2.07 11.05
CA ARG A 12 -7.62 2.86 11.25
C ARG A 12 -7.43 4.25 10.65
N ALA A 13 -8.47 4.75 10.01
CA ALA A 13 -8.54 6.08 9.44
C ALA A 13 -10.00 6.55 9.47
N ASP A 14 -10.22 7.85 9.26
CA ASP A 14 -11.56 8.41 9.17
C ASP A 14 -12.37 7.74 8.07
N LYS A 15 -13.66 7.53 8.34
CA LYS A 15 -14.56 6.85 7.41
C LYS A 15 -14.62 7.58 6.07
N GLU A 16 -14.77 8.91 6.11
CA GLU A 16 -14.85 9.75 4.90
C GLU A 16 -13.57 9.65 4.05
N LEU A 17 -12.40 9.57 4.70
CA LEU A 17 -11.13 9.37 4.02
C LEU A 17 -11.07 7.99 3.35
N ILE A 18 -11.50 6.93 4.03
CA ILE A 18 -11.51 5.57 3.46
C ILE A 18 -12.45 5.50 2.25
N GLU A 19 -13.62 6.14 2.32
CA GLU A 19 -14.60 6.17 1.24
C GLU A 19 -14.06 6.95 0.02
N ALA A 20 -13.51 8.14 0.26
CA ALA A 20 -12.88 8.94 -0.80
C ALA A 20 -11.72 8.20 -1.46
N PHE A 21 -10.85 7.57 -0.65
CA PHE A 21 -9.72 6.79 -1.16
C PHE A 21 -10.16 5.61 -2.02
N LYS A 22 -11.15 4.83 -1.56
CA LYS A 22 -11.71 3.70 -2.33
C LYS A 22 -12.35 4.15 -3.63
N LYS A 23 -13.08 5.28 -3.61
CA LYS A 23 -13.71 5.84 -4.81
C LYS A 23 -12.65 6.23 -5.85
N ILE A 24 -11.66 7.01 -5.46
CA ILE A 24 -10.57 7.42 -6.35
C ILE A 24 -9.80 6.20 -6.88
N ALA A 25 -9.51 5.21 -6.03
CA ALA A 25 -8.86 3.97 -6.46
C ALA A 25 -9.64 3.28 -7.58
N LYS A 26 -10.96 3.12 -7.38
CA LYS A 26 -11.86 2.52 -8.35
C LYS A 26 -11.91 3.31 -9.66
N ASP A 27 -12.02 4.65 -9.59
CA ASP A 27 -12.05 5.52 -10.76
C ASP A 27 -10.76 5.43 -11.59
N ASN A 28 -9.65 5.07 -10.95
CA ASN A 28 -8.35 4.84 -11.60
C ASN A 28 -8.10 3.37 -11.98
N ASN A 29 -9.11 2.49 -11.93
CA ASN A 29 -8.99 1.04 -12.18
C ASN A 29 -7.94 0.34 -11.29
N ARG A 30 -7.77 0.79 -10.04
CA ARG A 30 -6.84 0.21 -9.07
C ARG A 30 -7.57 -0.20 -7.79
N THR A 31 -7.05 -1.19 -7.08
CA THR A 31 -7.54 -1.52 -5.75
C THR A 31 -6.87 -0.64 -4.69
N ALA A 32 -7.58 -0.36 -3.60
CA ALA A 32 -7.06 0.37 -2.46
C ALA A 32 -5.76 -0.28 -1.92
N SER A 33 -5.71 -1.61 -1.85
CA SER A 33 -4.54 -2.35 -1.38
C SER A 33 -3.32 -2.19 -2.31
N GLN A 34 -3.53 -2.15 -3.63
CA GLN A 34 -2.44 -1.86 -4.57
C GLN A 34 -1.87 -0.47 -4.36
N LEU A 35 -2.72 0.54 -4.19
CA LEU A 35 -2.27 1.91 -3.93
C LEU A 35 -1.50 2.00 -2.61
N VAL A 36 -2.03 1.40 -1.53
CA VAL A 36 -1.35 1.37 -0.24
C VAL A 36 0.03 0.72 -0.36
N ARG A 37 0.14 -0.39 -1.09
CA ARG A 37 1.43 -1.04 -1.37
C ARG A 37 2.38 -0.12 -2.13
N ASP A 38 1.92 0.53 -3.19
CA ASP A 38 2.74 1.50 -3.94
C ASP A 38 3.23 2.66 -3.08
N TYR A 39 2.35 3.23 -2.25
CA TYR A 39 2.73 4.28 -1.32
C TYR A 39 3.74 3.79 -0.28
N MET A 40 3.57 2.59 0.26
CA MET A 40 4.56 1.98 1.17
C MET A 40 5.92 1.81 0.48
N LEU A 41 5.93 1.28 -0.73
CA LEU A 41 7.16 1.10 -1.52
C LEU A 41 7.84 2.45 -1.82
N ALA A 42 7.08 3.45 -2.26
CA ALA A 42 7.60 4.78 -2.54
C ALA A 42 8.13 5.45 -1.27
N TYR A 43 7.43 5.32 -0.15
CA TYR A 43 7.85 5.85 1.14
C TYR A 43 9.16 5.21 1.61
N VAL A 44 9.27 3.89 1.51
CA VAL A 44 10.50 3.16 1.84
C VAL A 44 11.64 3.54 0.89
N LYS A 45 11.40 3.62 -0.42
CA LYS A 45 12.45 4.03 -1.37
C LYS A 45 12.95 5.45 -1.12
N LYS A 46 12.05 6.36 -0.73
CA LYS A 46 12.38 7.77 -0.49
C LYS A 46 13.08 8.00 0.86
N ASN A 47 12.69 7.26 1.90
CA ASN A 47 13.13 7.52 3.28
C ASN A 47 14.02 6.41 3.86
N GLY A 48 14.11 5.27 3.19
CA GLY A 48 14.94 4.14 3.57
C GLY A 48 16.39 4.41 3.23
N GLN A 49 17.14 4.98 4.17
CA GLN A 49 18.61 4.97 4.16
C GLN A 49 19.19 3.58 4.50
N GLY A 50 18.35 2.54 4.63
CA GLY A 50 18.75 1.15 4.84
C GLY A 50 18.01 0.23 3.87
N LYS A 51 18.77 -0.56 3.11
CA LYS A 51 18.31 -1.51 2.07
C LYS A 51 16.99 -2.21 2.42
N LEU A 52 15.92 -1.87 1.69
CA LEU A 52 14.91 -2.87 1.35
C LEU A 52 15.38 -3.47 0.01
N ASP A 53 16.08 -4.59 0.06
CA ASP A 53 16.47 -5.37 -1.11
C ASP A 53 15.20 -6.08 -1.61
N LEU A 54 14.51 -5.45 -2.56
CA LEU A 54 13.38 -6.02 -3.28
C LEU A 54 13.87 -6.47 -4.66
N ASP A 55 14.74 -7.48 -4.66
CA ASP A 55 15.10 -8.24 -5.87
C ASP A 55 14.32 -9.56 -5.89
#